data_AF-A0A642UUR5-F1
#
_entry.id   AF-A0A642UUR5-F1
#
_cell.length_a   1.000
_cell.length_b   1.000
_cell.length_c   1.000
_cell.angle_alpha   90.00
_cell.angle_beta   90.00
_cell.angle_gamma   90.00
#
_symmetry.space_group_name_H-M   'P 1'
#
loop_
_entity.id
_entity.type
_entity.pdbx_description
1 polymer ?
#
loop_
_entity_poly.entity_id
_entity_poly.type
_entity_poly.pdbx_seq_one_letter_code
_entity_poly.pdbx_strand_id
1 'polypeptide(L)'
;MLRGVFRALPTIPMRFMSAGSLVRRTFVMPQFVKPQEFAIIHEKLPVTIGTITREIQENQKVLDAFGDSTEEVDRTMYLDSVLRKRRLKMKKHKLRKRRREQRALKKRLGKL
;
A
#
# COMPACT_ATOMS: atom_id res chain seq x y z
N MET A 1 5.15 11.21 67.50
CA MET A 1 4.06 11.75 66.66
C MET A 1 4.35 11.40 65.20
N LEU A 2 3.63 10.44 64.62
CA LEU A 2 3.72 10.09 63.19
C LEU A 2 2.30 10.10 62.62
N ARG A 3 1.94 11.16 61.90
CA ARG A 3 0.64 11.25 61.20
C ARG A 3 0.81 10.61 59.82
N GLY A 4 0.21 9.44 59.63
CA GLY A 4 0.09 8.78 58.34
C GLY A 4 -0.88 9.55 57.44
N VAL A 5 -0.41 9.92 56.24
CA VAL A 5 -1.25 10.52 55.20
C VAL A 5 -1.66 9.40 54.25
N PHE A 6 -2.77 8.72 54.54
CA PHE A 6 -3.41 7.83 53.57
C PHE A 6 -4.04 8.69 52.48
N ARG A 7 -3.37 8.81 51.32
CA ARG A 7 -3.97 9.35 50.10
C ARG A 7 -4.97 8.33 49.56
N ALA A 8 -6.26 8.60 49.73
CA ALA A 8 -7.32 7.87 49.05
C ALA A 8 -7.20 8.09 47.53
N LEU A 9 -6.98 7.01 46.77
CA LEU A 9 -7.03 7.03 45.31
C LEU A 9 -8.50 7.09 44.87
N PRO A 10 -8.88 7.94 43.89
CA PRO A 10 -10.25 7.95 43.40
C PRO A 10 -10.54 6.65 42.64
N THR A 11 -11.59 5.94 43.07
CA THR A 11 -12.14 4.78 42.38
C THR A 11 -12.79 5.22 41.07
N ILE A 12 -12.21 4.83 39.94
CA ILE A 12 -12.77 5.10 38.61
C ILE A 12 -13.91 4.10 38.39
N PRO A 13 -15.17 4.52 38.18
CA PRO A 13 -16.24 3.59 37.89
C PRO A 13 -16.04 2.99 36.50
N MET A 14 -15.85 1.67 36.45
CA MET A 14 -15.83 0.89 35.22
C MET A 14 -17.24 0.90 34.61
N ARG A 15 -17.46 1.72 33.57
CA ARG A 15 -18.67 1.65 32.75
C ARG A 15 -18.64 0.34 31.96
N PHE A 16 -19.46 -0.63 32.37
CA PHE A 16 -19.79 -1.80 31.56
C PHE A 16 -20.47 -1.33 30.28
N MET A 17 -19.79 -1.49 29.14
CA MET A 17 -20.41 -1.23 27.84
C MET A 17 -21.39 -2.36 27.54
N SER A 18 -22.67 -2.00 27.41
CA SER A 18 -23.75 -2.89 27.00
C SER A 18 -23.44 -3.55 25.66
N ALA A 19 -23.61 -4.88 25.59
CA ALA A 19 -23.52 -5.64 24.35
C ALA A 19 -24.64 -5.23 23.39
N GLY A 20 -24.34 -4.32 22.47
CA GLY A 20 -25.21 -4.01 21.34
C GLY A 20 -25.33 -5.25 20.43
N SER A 21 -26.57 -5.68 20.19
CA SER A 21 -26.94 -6.80 19.33
C SER A 21 -26.26 -6.73 17.96
N LEU A 22 -25.39 -7.70 17.68
CA LEU A 22 -24.76 -7.91 16.38
C LEU A 22 -25.84 -8.32 15.37
N VAL A 23 -26.42 -7.37 14.65
CA VAL A 23 -27.20 -7.65 13.44
C VAL A 23 -26.22 -8.19 12.40
N ARG A 24 -26.22 -9.52 12.21
CA ARG A 24 -25.42 -10.18 11.16
C ARG A 24 -25.97 -9.75 9.81
N ARG A 25 -25.36 -8.74 9.19
CA ARG A 25 -25.55 -8.44 7.77
C ARG A 25 -25.01 -9.62 6.97
N THR A 26 -25.89 -10.40 6.36
CA THR A 26 -25.50 -11.45 5.41
C THR A 26 -24.83 -10.78 4.21
N PHE A 27 -23.54 -11.03 4.08
CA PHE A 27 -22.72 -10.55 2.97
C PHE A 27 -23.06 -11.40 1.73
N VAL A 28 -23.95 -10.90 0.87
CA VAL A 28 -24.16 -11.53 -0.45
C VAL A 28 -22.92 -11.21 -1.28
N MET A 29 -22.08 -12.21 -1.52
CA MET A 29 -20.92 -12.06 -2.38
C MET A 29 -21.41 -11.81 -3.83
N PRO A 30 -20.89 -10.80 -4.54
CA PRO A 30 -21.19 -10.63 -5.95
C PRO A 30 -20.63 -11.81 -6.74
N GLN A 31 -21.44 -12.42 -7.60
CA GLN A 31 -21.01 -13.54 -8.43
C GLN A 31 -19.98 -13.06 -9.47
N PHE A 32 -18.86 -13.77 -9.54
CA PHE A 32 -17.76 -13.48 -10.43
C PHE A 32 -18.14 -13.88 -11.87
N VAL A 33 -18.42 -12.89 -12.72
CA VAL A 33 -18.70 -13.14 -14.14
C VAL A 33 -17.37 -13.43 -14.84
N LYS A 34 -17.26 -14.58 -15.51
CA LYS A 34 -16.04 -14.98 -16.22
C LYS A 34 -15.76 -14.02 -17.40
N PRO A 35 -14.52 -13.53 -17.59
CA PRO A 35 -14.18 -12.73 -18.76
C PRO A 35 -14.23 -13.61 -20.02
N GLN A 36 -14.77 -13.08 -21.12
CA GLN A 36 -14.69 -13.72 -22.44
C GLN A 36 -13.24 -13.74 -22.91
N GLU A 37 -12.76 -14.92 -23.31
CA GLU A 37 -11.43 -15.10 -23.89
C GLU A 37 -11.49 -14.77 -25.38
N PHE A 38 -10.84 -13.68 -25.79
CA PHE A 38 -10.65 -13.36 -27.20
C PHE A 38 -9.40 -14.09 -27.71
N ALA A 39 -9.58 -14.99 -28.67
CA ALA A 39 -8.49 -15.70 -29.32
C ALA A 39 -7.76 -14.76 -30.29
N ILE A 40 -6.49 -14.47 -30.03
CA ILE A 40 -5.62 -13.70 -30.93
C ILE A 40 -4.99 -14.70 -31.91
N ILE A 41 -5.32 -14.57 -33.19
CA ILE A 41 -4.69 -15.35 -34.26
C ILE A 41 -3.30 -14.74 -34.51
N HIS A 42 -2.25 -15.50 -34.22
CA HIS A 42 -0.87 -15.12 -34.51
C HIS A 42 -0.42 -15.80 -35.80
N GLU A 43 -0.39 -15.06 -36.91
CA GLU A 43 0.33 -15.52 -38.11
C GLU A 43 1.83 -15.38 -37.89
N LYS A 44 2.57 -16.49 -38.07
CA LYS A 44 4.03 -16.52 -37.93
C LYS A 44 4.68 -16.26 -39.29
N LEU A 45 5.29 -15.10 -39.45
CA LEU A 45 6.17 -14.80 -40.58
C LEU A 45 7.55 -15.44 -40.36
N PRO A 46 8.14 -16.11 -41.36
CA PRO A 46 9.46 -16.73 -41.22
C PRO A 46 10.55 -15.68 -41.35
N VAL A 47 11.05 -15.19 -40.21
CA VAL A 47 12.21 -14.28 -40.18
C VAL A 47 13.49 -15.11 -39.98
N THR A 48 14.47 -14.91 -40.85
CA THR A 48 15.78 -15.57 -40.82
C THR A 48 16.56 -15.19 -39.56
N ILE A 49 16.96 -16.20 -38.77
CA ILE A 49 17.48 -16.08 -37.40
C ILE A 49 18.76 -15.21 -37.29
N GLY A 50 19.50 -15.02 -38.38
CA GLY A 50 20.79 -14.32 -38.38
C GLY A 50 20.73 -12.78 -38.34
N THR A 51 19.67 -12.15 -38.86
CA THR A 51 19.50 -10.68 -38.80
C THR A 51 18.86 -10.24 -37.48
N ILE A 52 17.97 -11.07 -36.95
CA ILE A 52 17.24 -10.83 -35.70
C ILE A 52 18.19 -10.68 -34.51
N THR A 53 19.25 -11.49 -34.42
CA THR A 53 20.16 -11.46 -33.25
C THR A 53 20.95 -10.16 -33.13
N ARG A 54 21.29 -9.51 -34.26
CA ARG A 54 21.99 -8.22 -34.27
C ARG A 54 21.05 -7.07 -33.90
N GLU A 55 19.84 -7.08 -34.45
CA GLU A 55 18.81 -6.08 -34.15
C GLU A 55 18.35 -6.15 -32.68
N ILE A 56 18.20 -7.34 -32.10
CA ILE A 56 17.89 -7.50 -30.66
C ILE A 56 19.00 -6.89 -29.81
N GLN A 57 20.28 -7.12 -30.14
CA GLN A 57 21.41 -6.63 -29.36
C GLN A 57 21.55 -5.10 -29.40
N GLU A 58 21.29 -4.48 -30.55
CA GLU A 58 21.30 -3.02 -30.70
C GLU A 58 20.12 -2.36 -29.99
N ASN A 59 18.92 -2.94 -30.10
CA ASN A 59 17.73 -2.43 -29.40
C ASN A 59 17.84 -2.58 -27.88
N GLN A 60 18.48 -3.64 -27.37
CA GLN A 60 18.73 -3.83 -25.93
C GLN A 60 19.65 -2.73 -25.38
N LYS A 61 20.71 -2.36 -26.11
CA LYS A 61 21.65 -1.29 -25.71
C LYS A 61 20.98 0.08 -25.66
N VAL A 62 20.03 0.34 -26.56
CA VAL A 62 19.25 1.58 -26.54
C VAL A 62 18.33 1.60 -25.31
N LEU A 63 17.62 0.51 -25.01
CA LEU A 63 16.76 0.38 -23.82
C LEU A 63 17.52 0.52 -22.50
N ASP A 64 18.69 -0.08 -22.37
CA ASP A 64 19.52 0.00 -21.16
C ASP A 64 20.15 1.40 -20.98
N ALA A 65 20.39 2.14 -22.07
CA ALA A 65 20.82 3.54 -22.02
C ALA A 65 19.70 4.52 -21.62
N PHE A 66 18.43 4.13 -21.75
CA PHE A 66 17.27 4.88 -21.27
C PHE A 66 16.80 4.46 -19.85
N GLY A 67 17.47 3.47 -19.25
CA GLY A 67 17.08 2.84 -18.00
C GLY A 67 17.64 3.49 -16.73
N ASP A 68 17.64 4.82 -16.59
CA ASP A 68 17.88 5.47 -15.28
C ASP A 68 17.23 6.85 -15.15
N SER A 69 15.94 6.95 -15.44
CA SER A 69 15.15 8.13 -15.06
C SER A 69 13.70 7.78 -14.74
N THR A 70 13.49 6.81 -13.86
CA THR A 70 12.21 6.71 -13.12
C THR A 70 12.19 7.70 -11.94
N GLU A 71 12.66 8.92 -12.17
CA GLU A 71 12.03 10.08 -11.55
C GLU A 71 11.06 10.62 -12.58
N GLU A 72 9.86 10.03 -12.62
CA GLU A 72 8.67 10.75 -13.04
C GLU A 72 8.60 11.98 -12.14
N VAL A 73 9.30 13.05 -12.55
CA VAL A 73 9.12 14.37 -11.99
C VAL A 73 7.67 14.67 -12.32
N ASP A 74 6.84 14.48 -11.31
CA ASP A 74 5.41 14.67 -11.33
C ASP A 74 5.13 16.18 -11.52
N ARG A 75 5.42 16.68 -12.74
CA ARG A 75 5.21 18.06 -13.18
C ARG A 75 3.75 18.30 -13.56
N THR A 76 2.87 17.36 -13.22
CA THR A 76 1.44 17.57 -13.29
C THR A 76 1.07 18.47 -12.13
N MET A 77 0.76 19.75 -12.39
CA MET A 77 0.13 20.60 -11.38
C MET A 77 -1.21 19.99 -10.99
N TYR A 78 -1.24 19.20 -9.92
CA TYR A 78 -2.50 18.72 -9.38
C TYR A 78 -3.16 19.86 -8.63
N LEU A 79 -4.24 20.38 -9.21
CA LEU A 79 -5.25 21.10 -8.45
C LEU A 79 -5.90 20.08 -7.49
N ASP A 80 -5.27 19.93 -6.32
CA ASP A 80 -5.56 18.86 -5.38
C ASP A 80 -6.97 18.94 -4.84
N SER A 81 -7.85 18.08 -5.37
CA SER A 81 -9.17 17.87 -4.80
C SER A 81 -9.10 17.43 -3.33
N VAL A 82 -10.14 17.76 -2.56
CA VAL A 82 -10.30 17.32 -1.16
C VAL A 82 -10.16 15.80 -1.03
N LEU A 83 -10.61 15.06 -2.06
CA LEU A 83 -10.50 13.59 -2.13
C LEU A 83 -9.04 13.11 -2.25
N ARG A 84 -8.18 13.79 -3.03
CA ARG A 84 -6.74 13.48 -3.11
C ARG A 84 -6.08 13.72 -1.75
N LYS A 85 -6.37 14.86 -1.11
CA LYS A 85 -5.85 15.20 0.23
C LYS A 85 -6.27 14.17 1.29
N ARG A 86 -7.51 13.69 1.26
CA ARG A 86 -8.01 12.64 2.19
C ARG A 86 -7.28 11.31 2.01
N ARG A 87 -7.03 10.91 0.76
CA ARG A 87 -6.24 9.70 0.42
C ARG A 87 -4.80 9.81 0.96
N LEU A 88 -4.12 10.92 0.66
CA LEU A 88 -2.75 11.17 1.13
C LEU A 88 -2.66 11.25 2.66
N LYS A 89 -3.60 11.96 3.32
CA LYS A 89 -3.72 12.00 4.78
C LYS A 89 -3.83 10.60 5.37
N MET A 90 -4.71 9.77 4.80
CA MET A 90 -4.92 8.43 5.33
C MET A 90 -3.69 7.55 5.13
N LYS A 91 -3.06 7.59 3.96
CA LYS A 91 -1.79 6.88 3.68
C LYS A 91 -0.70 7.28 4.67
N LYS A 92 -0.50 8.59 4.89
CA LYS A 92 0.43 9.14 5.89
C LYS A 92 0.11 8.68 7.31
N HIS A 93 -1.16 8.73 7.70
CA HIS A 93 -1.60 8.31 9.03
C HIS A 93 -1.33 6.82 9.29
N LYS A 94 -1.71 5.94 8.35
CA LYS A 94 -1.47 4.50 8.46
C LYS A 94 0.03 4.17 8.51
N LEU A 95 0.84 4.86 7.70
CA LEU A 95 2.29 4.72 7.73
C LEU A 95 2.89 5.15 9.08
N ARG A 96 2.46 6.29 9.63
CA ARG A 96 2.91 6.76 10.95
C ARG A 96 2.54 5.78 12.06
N LYS A 97 1.33 5.21 12.02
CA LYS A 97 0.89 4.19 12.99
C LYS A 97 1.80 2.96 12.92
N ARG A 98 2.01 2.41 11.72
CA ARG A 98 2.91 1.27 11.48
C ARG A 98 4.35 1.53 11.96
N ARG A 99 4.91 2.71 11.67
CA ARG A 99 6.28 3.08 12.10
C ARG A 99 6.42 3.16 13.62
N ARG A 100 5.38 3.60 14.35
CA ARG A 100 5.41 3.61 15.83
C ARG A 100 5.45 2.21 16.40
N GLU A 101 4.63 1.30 15.85
CA GLU A 101 4.59 -0.11 16.23
C GLU A 101 5.93 -0.80 15.95
N GLN A 102 6.54 -0.53 14.78
CA GLN A 102 7.82 -1.13 14.38
C GLN A 102 9.06 -0.47 15.03
N ARG A 103 8.91 0.64 15.77
CA ARG A 103 10.04 1.44 16.27
C ARG A 103 10.98 0.63 17.18
N ALA A 104 10.42 -0.15 18.10
CA ALA A 104 11.21 -0.96 19.02
C ALA A 104 12.02 -2.05 18.29
N LEU A 105 11.41 -2.72 17.32
CA LEU A 105 12.07 -3.74 16.50
C LEU A 105 13.22 -3.14 15.67
N LYS A 106 12.98 -2.00 15.02
CA LYS A 106 14.03 -1.32 14.23
C LYS A 106 15.21 -0.84 15.07
N LYS A 107 14.96 -0.39 16.30
CA LYS A 107 16.03 0.00 17.24
C LYS A 107 16.91 -1.19 17.59
N ARG A 108 16.29 -2.33 17.92
CA ARG A 108 17.02 -3.57 18.26
C ARG A 108 17.86 -4.11 17.10
N LEU A 109 17.34 -3.99 15.88
CA LEU A 109 18.04 -4.43 14.67
C LEU A 109 19.11 -3.45 14.17
N GLY A 110 19.24 -2.25 14.75
CA GLY A 110 20.17 -1.23 14.27
C GLY A 110 19.82 -0.61 12.90
N LYS A 111 18.57 -0.75 12.44
CA LYS A 111 18.10 -0.27 11.11
C LYS A 111 17.33 1.05 11.20
N LEU A 112 17.72 1.91 12.14
CA LEU A 112 17.03 3.16 12.47
C LEU A 112 17.93 4.36 12.25
#